data_AF-A0A924QU06-F1
#
_entry.id   AF-A0A924QU06-F1
#
_cell.length_a   1.000
_cell.length_b   1.000
_cell.length_c   1.000
_cell.angle_alpha   90.00
_cell.angle_beta   90.00
_cell.angle_gamma   90.00
#
_symmetry.space_group_name_H-M   'P 1'
#
loop_
_entity.id
_entity.type
_entity.pdbx_description
1 polymer ?
#
loop_
_entity_poly.entity_id
_entity_poly.type
_entity_poly.pdbx_seq_one_letter_code
_entity_poly.pdbx_strand_id
1 'polypeptide(L)'
;MNINSSRLQSHFEAMSLIGKIGETGTCRPAHTALEKQGFELAALWMKEAGMTTKIDNFGNLIGHLEGTNPELPVLMMGSHLDSQPYGGR
;
A
#
# COMPACT_ATOMS: atom_id res chain seq x y z
N MET A 1 -14.90 -17.97 -2.80
CA MET A 1 -13.50 -17.65 -2.44
C MET A 1 -13.55 -16.71 -1.25
N ASN A 2 -12.83 -17.04 -0.19
CA ASN A 2 -12.67 -16.15 0.97
C ASN A 2 -11.22 -15.67 0.99
N ILE A 3 -11.00 -14.44 1.43
CA ILE A 3 -9.66 -13.91 1.67
C ILE A 3 -9.06 -14.51 2.96
N ASN A 4 -7.74 -14.39 3.13
CA ASN A 4 -7.08 -14.68 4.40
C ASN A 4 -7.17 -13.45 5.32
N SER A 5 -8.12 -13.47 6.27
CA SER A 5 -8.37 -12.36 7.20
C SER A 5 -7.20 -12.08 8.13
N SER A 6 -6.52 -13.12 8.63
CA SER A 6 -5.35 -12.97 9.50
C SER A 6 -4.22 -12.24 8.80
N ARG A 7 -3.92 -12.60 7.55
CA ARG A 7 -2.90 -11.90 6.75
C ARG A 7 -3.27 -10.43 6.51
N LEU A 8 -4.55 -10.17 6.20
CA LEU A 8 -5.05 -8.81 6.01
C LEU A 8 -4.88 -7.98 7.29
N GLN A 9 -5.27 -8.53 8.44
CA GLN A 9 -5.13 -7.87 9.74
C GLN A 9 -3.67 -7.55 10.06
N SER A 10 -2.74 -8.51 9.86
CA SER A 10 -1.31 -8.27 10.07
C SER A 10 -0.74 -7.17 9.16
N HIS A 11 -1.20 -7.06 7.92
CA HIS A 11 -0.80 -5.98 7.02
C HIS A 11 -1.34 -4.62 7.48
N PHE A 12 -2.61 -4.54 7.93
CA PHE A 12 -3.15 -3.31 8.50
C PHE A 12 -2.37 -2.87 9.74
N GLU A 13 -2.07 -3.80 10.64
CA GLU A 13 -1.29 -3.52 11.85
C GLU A 13 0.10 -3.00 11.49
N ALA A 14 0.83 -3.69 10.60
CA ALA A 14 2.17 -3.27 10.18
C ALA A 14 2.16 -1.87 9.53
N MET A 15 1.21 -1.59 8.63
CA MET A 15 1.07 -0.28 8.00
C MET A 15 0.71 0.82 9.01
N SER A 16 -0.11 0.51 10.01
CA SER A 16 -0.54 1.47 11.04
C SER A 16 0.60 1.96 11.95
N LEU A 17 1.69 1.18 12.05
CA LEU A 17 2.86 1.59 12.84
C LEU A 17 3.61 2.75 12.18
N ILE A 18 3.49 2.91 10.86
CA ILE A 18 4.19 3.95 10.11
C ILE A 18 3.43 5.28 10.27
N GLY A 19 3.94 6.16 11.12
CA GLY A 19 3.29 7.43 11.45
C GLY A 19 2.30 7.34 12.60
N LYS A 20 2.33 6.28 13.42
CA LYS A 20 1.48 6.12 14.61
C LYS A 20 1.60 7.34 15.55
N ILE A 21 0.46 7.83 16.03
CA ILE A 21 0.31 8.85 17.08
C ILE A 21 -0.55 8.27 18.21
N GLY A 22 0.03 8.13 19.40
CA GLY A 22 -0.68 7.58 20.55
C GLY A 22 -1.25 6.19 20.24
N GLU A 23 -2.41 5.85 20.79
CA GLU A 23 -3.00 4.51 20.55
C GLU A 23 -3.81 4.38 19.25
N THR A 24 -4.40 5.47 18.76
CA THR A 24 -5.42 5.41 17.69
C THR A 24 -5.16 6.33 16.50
N GLY A 25 -4.14 7.19 16.55
CA GLY A 25 -3.86 8.15 15.50
C GLY A 25 -2.80 7.70 14.51
N THR A 26 -2.86 8.23 13.29
CA THR A 26 -1.80 8.16 12.27
C THR A 26 -1.56 9.54 11.68
N CYS A 27 -0.30 9.89 11.41
CA CYS A 27 0.09 11.06 10.62
C CYS A 27 1.16 10.65 9.63
N ARG A 28 0.73 10.43 8.38
CA ARG A 28 1.59 10.08 7.26
C ARG A 28 1.24 10.95 6.04
N PRO A 29 1.51 12.27 6.08
CA PRO A 29 1.16 13.16 4.97
C PRO A 29 1.91 12.79 3.68
N ALA A 30 1.31 13.13 2.54
CA ALA A 30 1.91 12.91 1.24
C ALA A 30 3.28 13.61 1.10
N HIS A 31 4.15 12.99 0.31
CA HIS A 31 5.53 13.40 0.03
C HIS A 31 6.44 13.54 1.26
N THR A 32 6.13 12.80 2.34
CA THR A 32 7.00 12.72 3.51
C THR A 32 7.81 11.43 3.52
N ALA A 33 8.86 11.39 4.35
CA ALA A 33 9.63 10.18 4.58
C ALA A 33 8.77 9.02 5.13
N LEU A 34 7.70 9.34 5.87
CA LEU A 34 6.77 8.34 6.41
C LEU A 34 5.90 7.74 5.30
N GLU A 35 5.39 8.54 4.36
CA GLU A 35 4.67 7.98 3.21
C GLU A 35 5.58 7.08 2.38
N LYS A 36 6.83 7.52 2.15
CA LYS A 36 7.83 6.70 1.45
C LYS A 36 8.04 5.34 2.13
N GLN A 37 8.11 5.29 3.45
CA GLN A 37 8.19 4.01 4.19
C GLN A 37 6.94 3.14 3.98
N GLY A 38 5.75 3.75 3.95
CA GLY A 38 4.51 3.06 3.63
C GLY A 38 4.53 2.47 2.21
N PHE A 39 5.04 3.23 1.23
CA PHE A 39 5.22 2.75 -0.14
C PHE A 39 6.23 1.61 -0.22
N GLU A 40 7.37 1.71 0.47
CA GLU A 40 8.38 0.66 0.50
C GLU A 40 7.82 -0.65 1.08
N LEU A 41 7.04 -0.57 2.16
CA LEU A 41 6.37 -1.72 2.76
C LEU A 41 5.32 -2.34 1.82
N ALA A 42 4.46 -1.51 1.22
CA ALA A 42 3.46 -1.99 0.28
C ALA A 42 4.12 -2.61 -0.97
N ALA A 43 5.19 -2.00 -1.48
CA ALA A 43 5.94 -2.52 -2.63
C ALA A 43 6.60 -3.87 -2.32
N LEU A 44 7.08 -4.07 -1.09
CA LEU A 44 7.59 -5.37 -0.65
C LEU A 44 6.50 -6.45 -0.75
N TRP A 45 5.31 -6.20 -0.18
CA TRP A 45 4.20 -7.15 -0.24
C TRP A 45 3.74 -7.43 -1.67
N MET A 46 3.72 -6.42 -2.55
CA MET A 46 3.42 -6.61 -3.97
C MET A 46 4.43 -7.54 -4.64
N LYS A 47 5.73 -7.35 -4.38
CA LYS A 47 6.79 -8.22 -4.92
C LYS A 47 6.68 -9.65 -4.40
N GLU A 48 6.42 -9.82 -3.09
CA GLU A 48 6.19 -11.14 -2.47
C GLU A 48 4.97 -11.85 -3.07
N ALA A 49 3.96 -11.09 -3.50
CA ALA A 49 2.80 -11.60 -4.22
C ALA A 49 3.06 -11.88 -5.71
N GLY A 50 4.28 -11.69 -6.20
CA GLY A 50 4.67 -11.95 -7.60
C GLY A 50 4.47 -10.79 -8.56
N MET A 51 4.23 -9.57 -8.06
CA MET A 51 4.07 -8.38 -8.90
C MET A 51 5.41 -7.72 -9.21
N THR A 52 5.46 -7.03 -10.35
CA THR A 52 6.46 -5.98 -10.58
C THR A 52 5.97 -4.67 -9.95
N THR A 53 6.89 -3.84 -9.45
CA THR A 53 6.52 -2.57 -8.82
C THR A 53 7.27 -1.40 -9.46
N LYS A 54 6.59 -0.28 -9.68
CA LYS A 54 7.20 0.98 -10.11
C LYS A 54 6.56 2.18 -9.41
N ILE A 55 7.31 3.27 -9.32
CA ILE A 55 6.76 4.60 -9.05
C ILE A 55 6.66 5.33 -10.39
N ASP A 56 5.50 5.89 -10.71
CA ASP A 56 5.35 6.71 -11.93
C ASP A 56 5.83 8.16 -11.74
N ASN A 57 5.74 8.97 -12.80
CA ASN A 57 6.19 10.36 -12.76
C ASN A 57 5.33 11.28 -11.85
N PHE A 58 4.16 10.80 -11.39
CA PHE A 58 3.30 11.50 -10.44
C PHE A 58 3.47 11.00 -8.99
N GLY A 59 4.35 10.03 -8.77
CA GLY A 59 4.62 9.47 -7.45
C GLY A 59 3.70 8.32 -7.06
N ASN A 60 2.86 7.79 -7.96
CA ASN A 60 1.99 6.66 -7.61
C ASN A 60 2.80 5.37 -7.53
N LEU A 61 2.60 4.60 -6.46
CA LEU A 61 3.08 3.22 -6.38
C LEU A 61 2.15 2.28 -7.15
N ILE A 62 2.70 1.61 -8.15
CA ILE A 62 1.96 0.68 -9.01
C ILE A 62 2.57 -0.71 -8.87
N GLY A 63 1.75 -1.68 -8.43
CA GLY A 63 2.01 -3.11 -8.54
C GLY A 63 1.29 -3.68 -9.75
N HIS A 64 2.02 -4.39 -10.62
CA HIS A 64 1.47 -5.03 -11.81
C HIS A 64 1.72 -6.55 -11.75
N LEU A 65 0.63 -7.31 -11.74
CA LEU A 65 0.63 -8.75 -11.98
C LEU A 65 0.19 -8.99 -13.42
N GLU A 66 1.09 -9.52 -14.25
CA GLU A 66 0.79 -9.80 -15.66
C GLU A 66 -0.31 -10.87 -15.76
N GLY A 67 -1.32 -10.60 -16.59
CA GLY A 67 -2.38 -11.57 -16.89
C GLY A 67 -1.89 -12.69 -17.82
N THR A 68 -2.70 -13.73 -17.98
CA THR A 68 -2.41 -14.78 -18.97
C THR A 68 -2.56 -14.30 -20.42
N ASN A 69 -3.28 -13.20 -20.65
CA ASN A 69 -3.40 -12.52 -21.93
C ASN A 69 -3.07 -11.02 -21.77
N PRO A 70 -1.85 -10.59 -22.13
CA PRO A 70 -1.40 -9.19 -22.04
C PRO A 70 -2.16 -8.18 -22.90
N GLU A 71 -2.92 -8.64 -23.91
CA GLU A 71 -3.66 -7.77 -24.84
C GLU A 71 -5.00 -7.27 -24.26
N LEU A 72 -5.43 -7.82 -23.12
CA LEU A 72 -6.67 -7.40 -22.48
C LEU A 72 -6.48 -6.11 -21.67
N PRO A 73 -7.55 -5.30 -21.50
CA PRO A 73 -7.49 -4.11 -20.64
C PRO A 73 -7.11 -4.44 -19.19
N VAL A 74 -6.36 -3.55 -18.56
CA VAL A 74 -5.96 -3.66 -17.16
C VAL A 74 -7.17 -3.47 -16.23
N LEU A 75 -7.36 -4.39 -15.29
CA LEU A 75 -8.23 -4.18 -14.13
C LEU A 75 -7.42 -3.51 -13.01
N MET A 76 -7.73 -2.25 -12.71
CA MET A 76 -7.04 -1.48 -11.68
C MET A 76 -7.87 -1.40 -10.39
N MET A 77 -7.22 -1.59 -9.25
CA MET A 77 -7.78 -1.41 -7.91
C MET A 77 -6.79 -0.62 -7.07
N GLY A 78 -7.27 0.30 -6.24
CA GLY A 78 -6.42 1.14 -5.42
C GLY A 78 -7.21 2.02 -4.47
N SER A 79 -6.48 2.82 -3.70
CA SER A 79 -6.99 3.86 -2.82
C SER A 79 -5.86 4.88 -2.60
N HIS A 80 -5.35 5.00 -1.38
CA HIS A 80 -4.21 5.84 -1.03
C HIS A 80 -3.53 5.32 0.25
N LEU A 81 -2.29 5.73 0.51
CA LEU A 81 -1.54 5.36 1.73
C LEU A 81 -1.15 6.57 2.57
N ASP A 82 -1.37 7.80 2.12
CA ASP A 82 -1.20 8.99 2.94
C ASP A 82 -2.32 9.12 3.98
N SER A 83 -2.09 9.99 4.98
CA SER A 83 -3.10 10.36 5.96
C SER A 83 -3.00 11.84 6.33
N GLN A 84 -4.11 12.38 6.82
CA GLN A 84 -4.12 13.64 7.56
C GLN A 84 -3.39 13.48 8.91
N PRO A 85 -2.97 14.58 9.55
CA PRO A 85 -2.61 14.57 10.97
C PRO A 85 -3.77 14.03 11.82
N TYR A 86 -3.47 13.11 12.75
CA TYR A 86 -4.47 12.41 13.57
C TYR A 86 -5.56 11.66 12.75
N GLY A 87 -5.16 11.09 11.60
CA GLY A 87 -5.98 10.14 10.85
C GLY A 87 -6.20 8.82 11.60
N GLY A 88 -7.05 7.94 11.07
CA GLY A 88 -7.39 6.67 11.70
C GLY A 88 -6.24 5.66 11.77
N ARG A 89 -6.43 4.69 12.67
CA ARG A 89 -5.65 3.46 12.78
C ARG A 89 -6.55 2.27 12.48
#